data_AF-A0A6L7WXG9-F1
#
_entry.id   AF-A0A6L7WXG9-F1
#
_cell.length_a   1.000
_cell.length_b   1.000
_cell.length_c   1.000
_cell.angle_alpha   90.00
_cell.angle_beta   90.00
_cell.angle_gamma   90.00
#
_symmetry.space_group_name_H-M   'P 1'
#
loop_
_entity.id
_entity.type
_entity.pdbx_description
1 polymer ?
#
loop_
_entity_poly.entity_id
_entity_poly.type
_entity_poly.pdbx_seq_one_letter_code
_entity_poly.pdbx_strand_id
1 'polypeptide(L)'
;MPKPKLSQYRGDLDAAQIAHGMNAARRNARRLADDARALHDLTRFPTATAVSILSIEESGKLTILRGLAIAPTPEIRRQRWKDYQSHRSKNVAWIIPELYLKGARTLESLSLAADPSADHTALLDQLKQLSLYTDCLGAGNWCEPANVIDEALSHALLQIADLLAKGRPVTELEVQLWIAHMGPTYGESLERQKASLEAWYAAMTEHGLRDEEHGENGPVSLETFLWGNKH
;
A
#
# COMPACT_ATOMS: atom_id res chain seq x y z
N MET A 1 24.97 21.66 -25.36
CA MET A 1 23.56 21.79 -24.95
C MET A 1 23.39 21.13 -23.58
N PRO A 2 22.70 21.75 -22.61
CA PRO A 2 22.43 21.08 -21.34
C PRO A 2 21.54 19.86 -21.59
N LYS A 3 21.90 18.71 -21.01
CA LYS A 3 21.06 17.50 -21.08
C LYS A 3 19.68 17.81 -20.51
N PRO A 4 18.58 17.33 -21.14
CA PRO A 4 17.26 17.51 -20.57
C PRO A 4 17.24 16.91 -19.15
N LYS A 5 16.85 17.72 -18.16
CA LYS A 5 16.55 17.22 -16.81
C LYS A 5 15.46 16.17 -16.95
N LEU A 6 15.61 15.03 -16.28
CA LEU A 6 14.54 14.06 -16.12
C LEU A 6 13.38 14.79 -15.41
N SER A 7 12.34 15.13 -16.16
CA SER A 7 11.13 15.77 -15.63
C SER A 7 10.12 14.69 -15.26
N GLN A 8 9.48 14.86 -14.11
CA GLN A 8 8.42 13.97 -13.69
C GLN A 8 7.17 14.22 -14.51
N TYR A 9 6.53 13.15 -14.99
CA TYR A 9 5.18 13.24 -15.54
C TYR A 9 4.17 13.52 -14.42
N ARG A 10 3.23 14.44 -14.67
CA ARG A 10 2.18 14.85 -13.70
C ARG A 10 0.82 15.05 -14.36
N GLY A 11 0.66 14.56 -15.59
CA GLY A 11 -0.57 14.69 -16.36
C GLY A 11 -1.55 13.54 -16.10
N ASP A 12 -2.44 13.37 -17.05
CA ASP A 12 -3.53 12.41 -17.03
C ASP A 12 -3.02 11.05 -17.51
N LEU A 13 -3.45 9.98 -16.85
CA LEU A 13 -3.17 8.62 -17.29
C LEU A 13 -4.48 7.95 -17.67
N ASP A 14 -4.48 7.26 -18.80
CA ASP A 14 -5.56 6.34 -19.15
C ASP A 14 -5.51 5.05 -18.30
N ALA A 15 -6.53 4.21 -18.43
CA ALA A 15 -6.64 2.98 -17.66
C ALA A 15 -5.45 2.02 -17.90
N ALA A 16 -4.96 1.93 -19.14
CA ALA A 16 -3.84 1.07 -19.50
C ALA A 16 -2.53 1.56 -18.86
N GLN A 17 -2.29 2.87 -18.86
CA GLN A 17 -1.13 3.49 -18.24
C GLN A 17 -1.17 3.38 -16.72
N ILE A 18 -2.34 3.51 -16.09
CA ILE A 18 -2.52 3.27 -14.66
C ILE A 18 -2.20 1.80 -14.33
N ALA A 19 -2.78 0.85 -15.05
CA ALA A 19 -2.52 -0.58 -14.86
C ALA A 19 -1.02 -0.90 -15.03
N HIS A 20 -0.38 -0.32 -16.04
CA HIS A 20 1.06 -0.45 -16.24
C HIS A 20 1.87 0.07 -15.03
N GLY A 21 1.53 1.26 -14.53
CA GLY A 21 2.16 1.85 -13.34
C GLY A 21 1.97 0.99 -12.08
N MET A 22 0.76 0.45 -11.87
CA MET A 22 0.48 -0.45 -10.75
C MET A 22 1.34 -1.71 -10.83
N ASN A 23 1.43 -2.32 -12.01
CA ASN A 23 2.27 -3.51 -12.22
C ASN A 23 3.76 -3.22 -12.07
N ALA A 24 4.22 -2.03 -12.49
CA ALA A 24 5.60 -1.60 -12.27
C ALA A 24 5.92 -1.48 -10.77
N ALA A 25 5.04 -0.84 -10.00
CA ALA A 25 5.18 -0.72 -8.55
C ALA A 25 5.17 -2.11 -7.86
N ARG A 26 4.27 -3.02 -8.26
CA ARG A 26 4.22 -4.40 -7.75
C ARG A 26 5.52 -5.16 -7.98
N ARG A 27 6.06 -5.13 -9.21
CA ARG A 27 7.33 -5.80 -9.54
C ARG A 27 8.47 -5.24 -8.69
N ASN A 28 8.50 -3.92 -8.50
CA ASN A 28 9.53 -3.30 -7.67
C ASN A 28 9.38 -3.68 -6.18
N ALA A 29 8.15 -3.70 -5.65
CA ALA A 29 7.87 -4.15 -4.29
C ALA A 29 8.32 -5.60 -4.06
N ARG A 30 7.99 -6.51 -4.99
CA ARG A 30 8.43 -7.91 -4.95
C ARG A 30 9.96 -8.02 -4.94
N ARG A 31 10.64 -7.38 -5.89
CA ARG A 31 12.11 -7.35 -5.94
C ARG A 31 12.70 -6.86 -4.61
N LEU A 32 12.17 -5.78 -4.05
CA LEU A 32 12.65 -5.25 -2.75
C LEU A 32 12.42 -6.24 -1.61
N ALA A 33 11.29 -6.95 -1.57
CA ALA A 33 11.05 -7.98 -0.55
C ALA A 33 12.04 -9.15 -0.69
N ASP A 34 12.36 -9.57 -1.92
CA ASP A 34 13.33 -10.62 -2.20
C ASP A 34 14.76 -10.18 -1.81
N ASP A 35 15.13 -8.93 -2.12
CA ASP A 35 16.40 -8.33 -1.70
C ASP A 35 16.50 -8.25 -0.16
N ALA A 36 15.43 -7.83 0.51
CA ALA A 36 15.35 -7.77 1.96
C ALA A 36 15.51 -9.16 2.60
N ARG A 37 14.92 -10.19 1.99
CA ARG A 37 15.08 -11.59 2.44
C ARG A 37 16.54 -12.02 2.35
N ALA A 38 17.19 -11.79 1.21
CA ALA A 38 18.60 -12.15 1.05
C ALA A 38 19.50 -11.44 2.09
N LEU A 39 19.22 -10.18 2.41
CA LEU A 39 19.92 -9.44 3.46
C LEU A 39 19.65 -10.00 4.86
N HIS A 40 18.41 -10.39 5.14
CA HIS A 40 18.02 -10.99 6.40
C HIS A 40 18.74 -12.32 6.63
N ASP A 41 18.76 -13.19 5.61
CA ASP A 41 19.45 -14.49 5.65
C ASP A 41 20.97 -14.34 5.85
N LEU A 42 21.54 -13.21 5.40
CA LEU A 42 22.94 -12.81 5.65
C LEU A 42 23.15 -12.09 6.99
N THR A 43 22.16 -12.08 7.87
CA THR A 43 22.17 -11.40 9.19
C THR A 43 22.39 -9.88 9.11
N ARG A 44 22.07 -9.26 7.97
CA ARG A 44 22.13 -7.80 7.78
C ARG A 44 20.80 -7.15 8.18
N PHE A 45 20.36 -7.39 9.41
CA PHE A 45 19.02 -7.02 9.90
C PHE A 45 18.65 -5.54 9.73
N PRO A 46 19.54 -4.56 10.00
CA PRO A 46 19.18 -3.16 9.79
C PRO A 46 18.90 -2.86 8.31
N THR A 47 19.78 -3.30 7.41
CA THR A 47 19.58 -3.09 5.96
C THR A 47 18.37 -3.86 5.44
N ALA A 48 18.18 -5.11 5.86
CA ALA A 48 17.00 -5.91 5.52
C ALA A 48 15.70 -5.20 5.95
N THR A 49 15.71 -4.58 7.12
CA THR A 49 14.58 -3.79 7.64
C THR A 49 14.29 -2.58 6.76
N ALA A 50 15.31 -1.77 6.45
CA ALA A 50 15.15 -0.61 5.58
C ALA A 50 14.58 -1.00 4.19
N VAL A 51 15.09 -2.08 3.59
CA VAL A 51 14.63 -2.56 2.29
C VAL A 51 13.20 -3.14 2.37
N SER A 52 12.84 -3.81 3.47
CA SER A 52 11.46 -4.26 3.71
C SER A 52 10.49 -3.09 3.74
N ILE A 53 10.86 -1.98 4.41
CA ILE A 53 10.03 -0.77 4.46
C ILE A 53 9.88 -0.15 3.07
N LEU A 54 10.94 -0.13 2.25
CA LEU A 54 10.84 0.33 0.86
C LEU A 54 9.88 -0.56 0.03
N SER A 55 9.87 -1.87 0.25
CA SER A 55 8.91 -2.78 -0.41
C SER A 55 7.45 -2.45 -0.03
N ILE A 56 7.21 -2.17 1.26
CA ILE A 56 5.90 -1.74 1.77
C ILE A 56 5.48 -0.42 1.12
N GLU A 57 6.38 0.56 1.04
CA GLU A 57 6.13 1.86 0.39
C GLU A 57 5.79 1.71 -1.11
N GLU A 58 6.47 0.82 -1.82
CA GLU A 58 6.17 0.54 -3.23
C GLU A 58 4.81 -0.15 -3.39
N SER A 59 4.45 -1.05 -2.48
CA SER A 59 3.13 -1.69 -2.47
C SER A 59 1.99 -0.68 -2.23
N GLY A 60 2.23 0.33 -1.39
CA GLY A 60 1.26 1.41 -1.11
C GLY A 60 0.91 2.29 -2.32
N LYS A 61 1.75 2.32 -3.37
CA LYS A 61 1.50 3.13 -4.58
C LYS A 61 0.25 2.70 -5.35
N LEU A 62 -0.20 1.46 -5.20
CA LEU A 62 -1.39 0.95 -5.89
C LEU A 62 -2.64 1.73 -5.49
N THR A 63 -2.79 2.05 -4.19
CA THR A 63 -3.92 2.85 -3.68
C THR A 63 -3.88 4.27 -4.23
N ILE A 64 -2.70 4.86 -4.35
CA ILE A 64 -2.52 6.21 -4.92
C ILE A 64 -2.88 6.21 -6.41
N LEU A 65 -2.47 5.19 -7.17
CA LEU A 65 -2.79 5.06 -8.59
C LEU A 65 -4.28 4.82 -8.83
N ARG A 66 -4.96 4.03 -7.97
CA ARG A 66 -6.43 3.94 -7.97
C ARG A 66 -7.09 5.28 -7.71
N GLY A 67 -6.55 6.07 -6.78
CA GLY A 67 -7.02 7.43 -6.51
C GLY A 67 -6.75 8.41 -7.64
N LEU A 68 -5.67 8.22 -8.41
CA LEU A 68 -5.33 9.01 -9.59
C LEU A 68 -6.30 8.72 -10.75
N ALA A 69 -6.69 7.45 -10.92
CA ALA A 69 -7.62 7.01 -11.96
C ALA A 69 -9.02 7.67 -11.85
N ILE A 70 -9.45 7.98 -10.62
CA ILE A 70 -10.76 8.57 -10.33
C ILE A 70 -10.70 10.05 -9.93
N ALA A 71 -9.55 10.71 -10.10
CA ALA A 71 -9.38 12.10 -9.71
C ALA A 71 -10.30 13.02 -10.55
N PRO A 72 -11.30 13.70 -9.96
CA PRO A 72 -12.31 14.42 -10.73
C PRO A 72 -11.82 15.78 -11.25
N THR A 73 -10.74 16.32 -10.66
CA THR A 73 -10.21 17.64 -11.01
C THR A 73 -8.69 17.63 -11.15
N PRO A 74 -8.10 18.57 -11.92
CA PRO A 74 -6.66 18.76 -12.00
C PRO A 74 -5.99 19.02 -10.64
N GLU A 75 -6.68 19.69 -9.71
CA GLU A 75 -6.20 19.97 -8.35
C GLU A 75 -6.00 18.66 -7.58
N ILE A 76 -7.01 17.80 -7.56
CA ILE A 76 -6.94 16.49 -6.91
C ILE A 76 -5.86 15.63 -7.59
N ARG A 77 -5.77 15.65 -8.92
CA ARG A 77 -4.74 14.91 -9.67
C ARG A 77 -3.33 15.35 -9.30
N ARG A 78 -3.07 16.66 -9.21
CA ARG A 78 -1.79 17.21 -8.74
C ARG A 78 -1.49 16.75 -7.32
N GLN A 79 -2.49 16.70 -6.45
CA GLN A 79 -2.30 16.18 -5.09
C GLN A 79 -1.94 14.69 -5.11
N ARG A 80 -2.62 13.85 -5.90
CA ARG A 80 -2.28 12.43 -6.04
C ARG A 80 -0.86 12.20 -6.57
N TRP A 81 -0.39 13.03 -7.52
CA TRP A 81 1.00 12.98 -7.96
C TRP A 81 2.02 13.39 -6.89
N LYS A 82 1.65 14.28 -5.96
CA LYS A 82 2.46 14.58 -4.76
C LYS A 82 2.45 13.39 -3.79
N ASP A 83 1.28 12.81 -3.53
CA ASP A 83 1.13 11.64 -2.67
C ASP A 83 1.99 10.47 -3.19
N TYR A 84 2.03 10.26 -4.51
CA TYR A 84 2.85 9.22 -5.16
C TYR A 84 4.35 9.35 -4.85
N GLN A 85 4.80 10.57 -4.53
CA GLN A 85 6.19 10.85 -4.15
C GLN A 85 6.38 10.80 -2.63
N SER A 86 5.36 11.17 -1.85
CA SER A 86 5.39 11.20 -0.38
C SER A 86 5.41 9.81 0.26
N HIS A 87 6.52 9.44 0.91
CA HIS A 87 6.66 8.16 1.61
C HIS A 87 5.55 7.93 2.66
N ARG A 88 5.13 8.98 3.40
CA ARG A 88 4.07 8.89 4.42
C ARG A 88 2.72 8.45 3.85
N SER A 89 2.35 8.96 2.67
CA SER A 89 1.09 8.62 2.00
C SER A 89 1.04 7.17 1.49
N LYS A 90 2.18 6.47 1.45
CA LYS A 90 2.30 5.07 1.00
C LYS A 90 2.26 4.08 2.17
N ASN A 91 2.53 4.54 3.39
CA ASN A 91 2.68 3.73 4.60
C ASN A 91 1.38 3.61 5.40
N VAL A 92 0.25 3.58 4.72
CA VAL A 92 -1.04 3.62 5.40
C VAL A 92 -1.49 2.19 5.75
N ALA A 93 -1.31 1.24 4.84
CA ALA A 93 -1.85 -0.12 4.98
C ALA A 93 -0.97 -1.11 5.77
N TRP A 94 0.22 -0.74 6.25
CA TRP A 94 1.19 -1.72 6.77
C TRP A 94 0.80 -2.37 8.10
N ILE A 95 -0.03 -1.70 8.91
CA ILE A 95 -0.56 -2.26 10.16
C ILE A 95 -1.77 -3.16 9.96
N ILE A 96 -2.31 -3.29 8.74
CA ILE A 96 -3.50 -4.13 8.46
C ILE A 96 -3.32 -5.57 8.95
N PRO A 97 -2.17 -6.25 8.74
CA PRO A 97 -1.95 -7.60 9.27
C PRO A 97 -2.05 -7.65 10.80
N GLU A 98 -1.49 -6.67 11.50
CA GLU A 98 -1.57 -6.59 12.96
C GLU A 98 -3.00 -6.34 13.43
N LEU A 99 -3.72 -5.41 12.80
CA LEU A 99 -5.14 -5.16 13.11
C LEU A 99 -5.99 -6.41 12.90
N TYR A 100 -5.74 -7.16 11.82
CA TYR A 100 -6.41 -8.43 11.56
C TYR A 100 -6.11 -9.46 12.65
N LEU A 101 -4.85 -9.60 13.08
CA LEU A 101 -4.48 -10.48 14.21
C LEU A 101 -5.15 -10.05 15.52
N LYS A 102 -5.36 -8.74 15.71
CA LYS A 102 -6.10 -8.16 16.84
C LYS A 102 -7.62 -8.23 16.73
N GLY A 103 -8.16 -8.88 15.69
CA GLY A 103 -9.59 -9.13 15.55
C GLY A 103 -10.36 -8.12 14.70
N ALA A 104 -9.69 -7.21 13.99
CA ALA A 104 -10.35 -6.34 13.01
C ALA A 104 -10.94 -7.18 11.86
N ARG A 105 -12.25 -7.04 11.62
CA ARG A 105 -13.01 -7.84 10.63
C ARG A 105 -13.90 -7.00 9.71
N THR A 106 -14.03 -5.70 9.96
CA THR A 106 -14.84 -4.78 9.14
C THR A 106 -14.00 -3.67 8.53
N LEU A 107 -14.51 -3.04 7.47
CA LEU A 107 -13.88 -1.88 6.84
C LEU A 107 -13.60 -0.75 7.84
N GLU A 108 -14.54 -0.45 8.73
CA GLU A 108 -14.39 0.57 9.78
C GLU A 108 -13.30 0.21 10.78
N SER A 109 -13.23 -1.07 11.18
CA SER A 109 -12.18 -1.50 12.11
C SER A 109 -10.77 -1.38 11.51
N LEU A 110 -10.67 -1.44 10.17
CA LEU A 110 -9.42 -1.25 9.44
C LEU A 110 -9.18 0.19 8.99
N SER A 111 -10.19 1.07 8.99
CA SER A 111 -10.02 2.46 8.52
C SER A 111 -9.09 3.28 9.42
N LEU A 112 -8.82 2.82 10.64
CA LEU A 112 -7.78 3.39 11.51
C LEU A 112 -6.38 3.28 10.89
N ALA A 113 -6.12 2.24 10.09
CA ALA A 113 -4.89 2.14 9.31
C ALA A 113 -4.84 3.19 8.21
N ALA A 114 -5.99 3.64 7.71
CA ALA A 114 -6.14 4.50 6.54
C ALA A 114 -5.67 5.96 6.75
N ASP A 115 -5.38 6.36 7.99
CA ASP A 115 -5.01 7.73 8.34
C ASP A 115 -3.51 8.03 8.09
N PRO A 116 -3.17 8.91 7.13
CA PRO A 116 -1.78 9.31 6.86
C PRO A 116 -1.16 10.19 7.94
N SER A 117 -1.97 10.72 8.88
CA SER A 117 -1.50 11.54 9.99
C SER A 117 -1.28 10.74 11.29
N ALA A 118 -1.68 9.47 11.31
CA ALA A 118 -1.54 8.62 12.47
C ALA A 118 -0.07 8.20 12.71
N ASP A 119 0.24 7.96 14.00
CA ASP A 119 1.59 7.69 14.51
C ASP A 119 2.28 6.50 13.84
N HIS A 120 1.52 5.48 13.42
CA HIS A 120 2.07 4.28 12.77
C HIS A 120 2.73 4.60 11.43
N THR A 121 2.30 5.65 10.72
CA THR A 121 2.93 6.05 9.46
C THR A 121 4.28 6.72 9.67
N ALA A 122 4.42 7.48 10.77
CA ALA A 122 5.68 8.11 11.18
C ALA A 122 6.67 7.08 11.73
N LEU A 123 6.17 6.04 12.40
CA LEU A 123 6.99 4.95 12.94
C LEU A 123 7.81 4.24 11.86
N LEU A 124 7.23 3.90 10.70
CA LEU A 124 7.98 3.27 9.62
C LEU A 124 9.08 4.17 9.05
N ASP A 125 8.83 5.47 8.92
CA ASP A 125 9.85 6.39 8.42
C ASP A 125 11.01 6.53 9.42
N GLN A 126 10.70 6.63 10.72
CA GLN A 126 11.69 6.63 11.79
C GLN A 126 12.50 5.33 11.83
N LEU A 127 11.84 4.17 11.77
CA LEU A 127 12.50 2.87 11.73
C LEU A 127 13.42 2.73 10.51
N LYS A 128 12.97 3.19 9.33
CA LYS A 128 13.80 3.21 8.11
C LYS A 128 15.03 4.10 8.28
N GLN A 129 14.89 5.27 8.90
CA GLN A 129 16.04 6.15 9.18
C GLN A 129 17.02 5.49 10.16
N LEU A 130 16.53 4.97 11.29
CA LEU A 130 17.34 4.28 12.30
C LEU A 130 18.00 3.00 11.78
N SER A 131 17.45 2.41 10.72
CA SER A 131 18.02 1.23 10.05
C SER A 131 19.22 1.55 9.16
N LEU A 132 19.40 2.82 8.76
CA LEU A 132 20.42 3.23 7.79
C LEU A 132 21.43 4.22 8.36
N TYR A 133 21.02 5.02 9.34
CA TYR A 133 21.82 6.11 9.87
C TYR A 133 22.01 5.95 11.37
N THR A 134 23.18 6.36 11.84
CA THR A 134 23.38 6.63 13.26
C THR A 134 22.66 7.92 13.64
N ASP A 135 22.08 7.96 14.83
CA ASP A 135 21.41 9.16 15.34
C ASP A 135 21.68 9.35 16.84
N CYS A 136 21.38 10.53 17.39
CA CYS A 136 21.52 10.84 18.81
C CYS A 136 20.14 11.24 19.36
N LEU A 137 19.51 10.33 20.10
CA LEU A 137 18.12 10.44 20.52
C LEU A 137 17.98 10.76 22.02
N GLY A 138 16.89 11.45 22.37
CA GLY A 138 16.52 11.73 23.76
C GLY A 138 17.59 12.53 24.50
N ALA A 139 18.04 12.01 25.65
CA ALA A 139 19.05 12.65 26.52
C ALA A 139 20.50 12.41 26.06
N GLY A 140 20.76 12.39 24.75
CA GLY A 140 22.11 12.22 24.18
C GLY A 140 22.52 10.76 23.97
N ASN A 141 21.56 9.85 23.76
CA ASN A 141 21.85 8.44 23.52
C ASN A 141 22.15 8.20 22.03
N TRP A 142 23.37 7.77 21.72
CA TRP A 142 23.74 7.39 20.37
C TRP A 142 23.13 6.05 19.98
N CYS A 143 22.44 6.04 18.85
CA CYS A 143 21.82 4.88 18.24
C CYS A 143 22.63 4.49 17.01
N GLU A 144 23.15 3.27 17.01
CA GLU A 144 23.69 2.64 15.80
C GLU A 144 22.68 1.61 15.29
N PRO A 145 22.49 1.48 13.96
CA PRO A 145 21.46 0.60 13.41
C PRO A 145 21.52 -0.85 13.94
N ALA A 146 22.72 -1.40 14.11
CA ALA A 146 22.94 -2.76 14.61
C ALA A 146 22.51 -2.96 16.08
N ASN A 147 22.38 -1.89 16.85
CA ASN A 147 22.00 -1.93 18.27
C ASN A 147 20.50 -1.71 18.47
N VAL A 148 19.80 -1.16 17.47
CA VAL A 148 18.37 -0.82 17.54
C VAL A 148 17.51 -1.83 16.79
N ILE A 149 18.04 -2.42 15.72
CA ILE A 149 17.31 -3.34 14.85
C ILE A 149 17.79 -4.77 15.08
N ASP A 150 16.93 -5.58 15.68
CA ASP A 150 17.17 -7.00 15.92
C ASP A 150 16.60 -7.89 14.81
N GLU A 151 16.88 -9.19 14.92
CA GLU A 151 16.38 -10.22 14.00
C GLU A 151 14.85 -10.28 13.99
N ALA A 152 14.22 -10.15 15.16
CA ALA A 152 12.77 -10.30 15.32
C ALA A 152 12.00 -9.19 14.59
N LEU A 153 12.43 -7.93 14.76
CA LEU A 153 11.87 -6.78 14.05
C LEU A 153 12.11 -6.90 12.55
N SER A 154 13.32 -7.30 12.15
CA SER A 154 13.65 -7.51 10.73
C SER A 154 12.76 -8.60 10.11
N HIS A 155 12.55 -9.70 10.82
CA HIS A 155 11.68 -10.80 10.37
C HIS A 155 10.23 -10.35 10.23
N ALA A 156 9.69 -9.63 11.22
CA ALA A 156 8.32 -9.14 11.20
C ALA A 156 8.05 -8.20 10.01
N LEU A 157 8.94 -7.23 9.76
CA LEU A 157 8.80 -6.31 8.64
C LEU A 157 8.99 -7.01 7.28
N LEU A 158 9.88 -8.01 7.19
CA LEU A 158 10.03 -8.84 6.01
C LEU A 158 8.75 -9.63 5.69
N GLN A 159 8.07 -10.19 6.71
CA GLN A 159 6.81 -10.89 6.52
C GLN A 159 5.71 -9.97 5.99
N ILE A 160 5.63 -8.75 6.53
CA ILE A 160 4.67 -7.73 6.06
C ILE A 160 4.98 -7.32 4.61
N ALA A 161 6.26 -7.07 4.29
CA ALA A 161 6.70 -6.74 2.93
C ALA A 161 6.36 -7.87 1.93
N ASP A 162 6.64 -9.12 2.29
CA ASP A 162 6.34 -10.29 1.46
C ASP A 162 4.84 -10.43 1.20
N LEU A 163 4.03 -10.27 2.24
CA LEU A 163 2.57 -10.33 2.17
C LEU A 163 2.01 -9.23 1.26
N LEU A 164 2.43 -7.98 1.46
CA LEU A 164 1.91 -6.84 0.69
C LEU A 164 2.39 -6.84 -0.77
N ALA A 165 3.56 -7.42 -1.04
CA ALA A 165 4.06 -7.60 -2.39
C ALA A 165 3.40 -8.78 -3.15
N LYS A 166 2.52 -9.58 -2.52
CA LYS A 166 1.80 -10.70 -3.18
C LYS A 166 0.63 -10.23 -4.03
N GLY A 167 0.31 -11.03 -5.03
CA GLY A 167 -0.92 -10.94 -5.84
C GLY A 167 -0.65 -10.80 -7.34
N ARG A 168 -1.74 -10.92 -8.11
CA ARG A 168 -1.71 -11.00 -9.57
C ARG A 168 -1.50 -9.65 -10.29
N PRO A 169 -1.03 -9.67 -11.55
CA PRO A 169 -1.00 -8.48 -12.39
C PRO A 169 -2.37 -7.82 -12.50
N VAL A 170 -2.40 -6.49 -12.45
CA VAL A 170 -3.60 -5.67 -12.66
C VAL A 170 -3.79 -5.46 -14.16
N THR A 171 -4.96 -5.76 -14.68
CA THR A 171 -5.30 -5.53 -16.09
C THR A 171 -5.90 -4.15 -16.31
N GLU A 172 -5.91 -3.68 -17.57
CA GLU A 172 -6.60 -2.44 -17.96
C GLU A 172 -8.08 -2.49 -17.61
N LEU A 173 -8.76 -3.62 -17.88
CA LEU A 173 -10.19 -3.79 -17.62
C LEU A 173 -10.53 -3.58 -16.15
N GLU A 174 -9.69 -4.05 -15.22
CA GLU A 174 -9.91 -3.82 -13.78
C GLU A 174 -9.90 -2.35 -13.40
N VAL A 175 -9.01 -1.58 -14.05
CA VAL A 175 -8.93 -0.13 -13.84
C VAL A 175 -10.12 0.57 -14.48
N GLN A 176 -10.58 0.12 -15.66
CA GLN A 176 -11.79 0.64 -16.29
C GLN A 176 -13.02 0.40 -15.40
N LEU A 177 -13.18 -0.82 -14.85
CA LEU A 177 -14.23 -1.14 -13.89
C LEU A 177 -14.11 -0.28 -12.63
N TRP A 178 -12.91 -0.10 -12.11
CA TRP A 178 -12.67 0.77 -10.95
C TRP A 178 -13.13 2.20 -11.23
N ILE A 179 -12.79 2.76 -12.40
CA ILE A 179 -13.23 4.11 -12.81
C ILE A 179 -14.75 4.17 -12.92
N ALA A 180 -15.37 3.20 -13.57
CA ALA A 180 -16.81 3.18 -13.82
C ALA A 180 -17.64 3.10 -12.52
N HIS A 181 -17.19 2.32 -11.53
CA HIS A 181 -17.93 2.11 -10.29
C HIS A 181 -17.52 3.09 -9.19
N MET A 182 -16.23 3.31 -8.97
CA MET A 182 -15.76 4.16 -7.87
C MET A 182 -15.72 5.64 -8.23
N GLY A 183 -15.47 5.98 -9.49
CA GLY A 183 -15.39 7.37 -9.97
C GLY A 183 -16.62 8.22 -9.61
N PRO A 184 -17.85 7.76 -9.91
CA PRO A 184 -19.07 8.50 -9.57
C PRO A 184 -19.31 8.72 -8.07
N THR A 185 -18.58 8.04 -7.20
CA THR A 185 -18.73 8.16 -5.73
C THR A 185 -17.60 8.90 -5.05
N TYR A 186 -16.74 9.56 -5.82
CA TYR A 186 -15.67 10.38 -5.26
C TYR A 186 -16.25 11.50 -4.40
N GLY A 187 -15.91 11.51 -3.10
CA GLY A 187 -16.39 12.53 -2.16
C GLY A 187 -17.82 12.31 -1.65
N GLU A 188 -18.49 11.23 -2.06
CA GLU A 188 -19.81 10.83 -1.53
C GLU A 188 -19.70 10.17 -0.14
N SER A 189 -20.85 9.88 0.48
CA SER A 189 -20.90 9.22 1.78
C SER A 189 -20.24 7.84 1.79
N LEU A 190 -19.75 7.40 2.96
CA LEU A 190 -19.14 6.07 3.13
C LEU A 190 -20.08 4.94 2.68
N GLU A 191 -21.37 5.05 2.96
CA GLU A 191 -22.40 4.11 2.53
C GLU A 191 -22.44 3.96 0.99
N ARG A 192 -22.40 5.08 0.25
CA ARG A 192 -22.38 5.07 -1.22
C ARG A 192 -21.08 4.48 -1.77
N GLN A 193 -19.95 4.75 -1.12
CA GLN A 193 -18.66 4.20 -1.49
C GLN A 193 -18.61 2.68 -1.27
N LYS A 194 -19.15 2.16 -0.15
CA LYS A 194 -19.27 0.72 0.11
C LYS A 194 -20.11 0.01 -0.94
N ALA A 195 -21.30 0.54 -1.25
CA ALA A 195 -22.16 -0.03 -2.29
C ALA A 195 -21.48 -0.06 -3.66
N SER A 196 -20.69 0.96 -3.98
CA SER A 196 -19.94 1.02 -5.25
C SER A 196 -18.76 0.06 -5.28
N LEU A 197 -18.10 -0.15 -4.14
CA LEU A 197 -17.05 -1.15 -3.99
C LEU A 197 -17.60 -2.57 -4.14
N GLU A 198 -18.80 -2.83 -3.61
CA GLU A 198 -19.53 -4.09 -3.80
C GLU A 198 -19.90 -4.31 -5.27
N ALA A 199 -20.42 -3.29 -5.95
CA ALA A 199 -20.73 -3.35 -7.39
C ALA A 199 -19.47 -3.57 -8.24
N TRP A 200 -18.37 -2.89 -7.93
CA TRP A 200 -17.08 -3.12 -8.58
C TRP A 200 -16.61 -4.56 -8.39
N TYR A 201 -16.72 -5.09 -7.18
CA TYR A 201 -16.30 -6.46 -6.88
C TYR A 201 -17.14 -7.51 -7.60
N ALA A 202 -18.46 -7.28 -7.73
CA ALA A 202 -19.33 -8.12 -8.54
C ALA A 202 -18.89 -8.11 -10.02
N ALA A 203 -18.63 -6.93 -10.59
CA ALA A 203 -18.15 -6.81 -11.98
C ALA A 203 -16.79 -7.50 -12.20
N MET A 204 -15.87 -7.39 -11.24
CA MET A 204 -14.58 -8.11 -11.26
C MET A 204 -14.78 -9.63 -11.28
N THR A 205 -15.77 -10.14 -10.56
CA THR A 205 -16.11 -11.57 -10.52
C THR A 205 -16.69 -12.04 -11.86
N GLU A 206 -17.65 -11.28 -12.41
CA GLU A 206 -18.27 -11.56 -13.71
C GLU A 206 -17.25 -11.66 -14.86
N HIS A 207 -16.21 -10.82 -14.83
CA HIS A 207 -15.16 -10.80 -15.85
C HIS A 207 -14.01 -11.79 -15.57
N GLY A 208 -14.12 -12.65 -14.55
CA GLY A 208 -13.08 -13.63 -14.21
C GLY A 208 -11.77 -12.98 -13.73
N LEU A 209 -11.82 -11.75 -13.21
CA LEU A 209 -10.65 -10.99 -12.76
C LEU A 209 -10.38 -11.23 -11.28
N ARG A 210 -10.70 -12.40 -10.73
CA ARG A 210 -10.45 -12.73 -9.32
C ARG A 210 -9.64 -14.00 -9.22
N ASP A 211 -8.73 -14.03 -8.26
CA ASP A 211 -8.06 -15.25 -7.87
C ASP A 211 -9.09 -16.16 -7.17
N GLU A 212 -9.29 -17.37 -7.71
CA GLU A 212 -10.23 -18.37 -7.19
C GLU A 212 -9.95 -18.71 -5.71
N GLU A 213 -8.70 -18.58 -5.25
CA GLU A 213 -8.29 -18.90 -3.87
C GLU A 213 -8.94 -18.03 -2.77
N HIS A 214 -9.46 -16.85 -3.08
CA HIS A 214 -9.96 -15.91 -2.06
C HIS A 214 -11.48 -15.65 -2.15
N GLY A 215 -12.19 -16.40 -3.00
CA GLY A 215 -13.62 -16.19 -3.27
C GLY A 215 -14.57 -16.98 -2.38
N GLU A 216 -14.25 -18.23 -2.09
CA GLU A 216 -15.21 -19.17 -1.49
C GLU A 216 -14.83 -19.66 -0.08
N ASN A 217 -13.57 -19.47 0.35
CA ASN A 217 -13.06 -20.01 1.63
C ASN A 217 -12.44 -18.95 2.58
N GLY A 218 -12.63 -17.67 2.31
CA GLY A 218 -12.23 -16.60 3.23
C GLY A 218 -13.13 -16.59 4.47
N PRO A 219 -12.62 -16.32 5.69
CA PRO A 219 -13.42 -16.39 6.93
C PRO A 219 -14.51 -15.30 7.03
N VAL A 220 -14.55 -14.32 6.13
CA VAL A 220 -15.51 -13.21 6.12
C VAL A 220 -15.89 -12.90 4.67
N SER A 221 -17.19 -12.87 4.36
CA SER A 221 -17.69 -12.46 3.04
C SER A 221 -17.44 -10.97 2.78
N LEU A 222 -17.39 -10.51 1.51
CA LEU A 222 -17.28 -9.07 1.24
C LEU A 222 -18.44 -8.29 1.86
N GLU A 223 -19.66 -8.82 1.79
CA GLU A 223 -20.83 -8.18 2.40
C GLU A 223 -20.62 -7.99 3.90
N THR A 224 -20.21 -9.05 4.60
CA THR A 224 -19.90 -8.99 6.04
C THR A 224 -18.76 -8.03 6.35
N PHE A 225 -17.75 -7.96 5.49
CA PHE A 225 -16.62 -7.03 5.65
C PHE A 225 -17.05 -5.57 5.52
N LEU A 226 -17.91 -5.24 4.55
CA LEU A 226 -18.35 -3.87 4.29
C LEU A 226 -19.45 -3.41 5.24
N TRP A 227 -20.35 -4.31 5.62
CA TRP A 227 -21.60 -3.96 6.31
C TRP A 227 -21.65 -4.49 7.75
N GLY A 228 -20.69 -5.31 8.17
CA GLY A 228 -20.75 -6.06 9.43
C GLY A 228 -21.71 -7.26 9.34
N ASN A 229 -21.88 -7.98 10.44
CA ASN A 229 -22.93 -9.00 10.53
C ASN A 229 -24.29 -8.28 10.53
N LYS A 230 -25.04 -8.40 9.44
CA LYS A 230 -26.46 -8.08 9.45
C LYS A 230 -27.15 -9.12 10.34
N HIS A 231 -27.79 -8.68 11.41
CA HIS A 231 -28.69 -9.51 12.22
C HIS A 231 -29.98 -9.79 11.47
#